data_AF-A0A0R2UAM1-F1
#
_entry.id   AF-A0A0R2UAM1-F1
#
_cell.length_a   1.000
_cell.length_b   1.000
_cell.length_c   1.000
_cell.angle_alpha   90.00
_cell.angle_beta   90.00
_cell.angle_gamma   90.00
#
_symmetry.space_group_name_H-M   'P 1'
#
loop_
_entity.id
_entity.type
_entity.pdbx_description
1 polymer ?
#
loop_
_entity_poly.entity_id
_entity_poly.type
_entity_poly.pdbx_seq_one_letter_code
_entity_poly.pdbx_strand_id
1 'polypeptide(L)'
;IGGMFADNLQSIPEKGALYLAPQGFLVDQKTYIDPFNKILFQDGQENSETLVRDVVEALDSARNDDRITHLVLDTGYMAGGSLSKLEEIGSALKRFGAEKTIIAIGDNFTQSQYFLAAHADEIMLNPLGGVMITGFGSYRSYFKEALDKMKIRVNIFRAGQYKSAVEPLMGNSMSPQVREETRLLLEDLWQFYGTEVEGLRFLESGAINEYANNFHLTLVANGGDSAALAKEAGLVDVIATRTEIKEYLNATIPGSEGQFDSIDMDSYLSNTGLSASQYSDKDNQIAVVVASGTIMDGQQPEGSIGGDTLAEIFSELREDESVKAVVLRIDSGGGSAFASEIIRDSINATRKKGIPVVVSMSSVAASGGYWIAAETDRVLAMSTTITGSIGVWGVIPTIGQSLAKLGIYSDGVGTTDISSMMQIDRPLSKQTKAIFQAGVDNIYTRFIDLVAKGRDSTSDKVHEIAQGRVWTGNQALANGLIDELGDLKDAIEVAAELADLDDYQINYRRKQMSPVEALLTEINGNITASLHRLGLGSTFKAGIPQSIQHYAKKMFGPLMMIDNLNDPRGLYLYCDDCPL
;
A
#
# COMPACT_ATOMS: atom_id res chain seq x y z
N ILE A 1 0.85 35.38 -5.35
CA ILE A 1 1.51 34.10 -5.71
C ILE A 1 3.03 34.23 -5.52
N GLY A 2 3.53 34.53 -4.31
CA GLY A 2 4.99 34.78 -4.18
C GLY A 2 5.51 34.99 -2.77
N GLY A 3 4.89 34.41 -1.74
CA GLY A 3 5.28 34.72 -0.36
C GLY A 3 5.18 33.59 0.67
N MET A 4 4.96 32.32 0.26
CA MET A 4 4.69 31.24 1.22
C MET A 4 5.51 29.94 1.03
N PHE A 5 6.61 29.99 0.28
CA PHE A 5 7.55 28.85 0.17
C PHE A 5 9.00 29.20 0.57
N ALA A 6 9.26 30.41 1.08
CA ALA A 6 10.63 30.92 1.24
C ALA A 6 11.20 30.83 2.66
N ASP A 7 10.40 30.49 3.68
CA ASP A 7 10.87 30.51 5.07
C ASP A 7 11.26 29.10 5.52
N ASN A 8 12.56 28.78 5.38
CA ASN A 8 13.28 27.54 5.72
C ASN A 8 13.47 26.48 4.62
N LEU A 9 13.80 26.88 3.38
CA LEU A 9 14.48 25.95 2.47
C LEU A 9 15.94 25.80 2.90
N GLN A 10 16.29 24.68 3.54
CA GLN A 10 17.67 24.34 3.79
C GLN A 10 18.39 24.22 2.43
N SER A 11 19.46 24.99 2.21
CA SER A 11 20.26 24.87 1.00
C SER A 11 21.03 23.56 1.00
N ILE A 12 21.16 22.92 -0.17
CA ILE A 12 22.03 21.75 -0.32
C ILE A 12 23.47 22.17 0.05
N PRO A 13 24.13 21.47 1.01
CA PRO A 13 25.50 21.81 1.41
C PRO A 13 26.48 21.65 0.23
N GLU A 14 27.65 22.28 0.29
CA GLU A 14 28.68 22.11 -0.75
C GLU A 14 29.14 20.65 -0.86
N LYS A 15 29.28 19.99 0.30
CA LYS A 15 29.43 18.55 0.46
C LYS A 15 28.76 18.10 1.75
N GLY A 16 27.99 17.02 1.70
CA GLY A 16 27.33 16.50 2.91
C GLY A 16 26.62 15.18 2.67
N ALA A 17 25.74 14.81 3.59
CA ALA A 17 24.89 13.64 3.49
C ALA A 17 23.45 13.98 3.13
N LEU A 18 22.78 13.11 2.38
CA LEU A 18 21.33 13.06 2.39
C LEU A 18 20.91 12.38 3.70
N TYR A 19 20.12 13.06 4.52
CA TYR A 19 19.54 12.48 5.73
C TYR A 19 18.13 11.97 5.41
N LEU A 20 18.00 10.65 5.29
CA LEU A 20 16.76 9.99 4.91
C LEU A 20 16.13 9.38 6.16
N ALA A 21 15.03 10.00 6.62
CA ALA A 21 14.29 9.58 7.79
C ALA A 21 12.79 9.43 7.50
N PRO A 22 12.35 8.35 6.83
CA PRO A 22 10.95 8.11 6.51
C PRO A 22 10.10 8.08 7.78
N GLN A 23 8.98 8.81 7.76
CA GLN A 23 8.07 8.92 8.89
C GLN A 23 6.78 8.12 8.66
N GLY A 24 6.37 7.38 9.68
CA GLY A 24 5.11 6.64 9.70
C GLY A 24 5.04 5.56 8.62
N PHE A 25 3.90 5.41 7.95
CA PHE A 25 3.72 4.35 6.94
C PHE A 25 4.21 4.78 5.55
N LEU A 26 4.81 3.82 4.83
CA LEU A 26 5.14 3.97 3.41
C LEU A 26 3.89 3.80 2.54
N VAL A 27 3.58 4.80 1.72
CA VAL A 27 2.36 4.85 0.90
C VAL A 27 2.65 5.30 -0.54
N ASP A 28 1.80 4.89 -1.48
CA ASP A 28 1.82 5.41 -2.87
C ASP A 28 1.01 6.71 -3.00
N GLN A 29 0.07 6.95 -2.08
CA GLN A 29 -0.76 8.14 -2.01
C GLN A 29 -1.01 8.48 -0.55
N LYS A 30 -0.84 9.76 -0.19
CA LYS A 30 -1.16 10.24 1.15
C LYS A 30 -2.67 10.21 1.36
N THR A 31 -3.11 9.79 2.54
CA THR A 31 -4.51 9.79 2.93
C THR A 31 -5.04 11.21 2.93
N TYR A 32 -6.21 11.43 2.33
CA TYR A 32 -6.86 12.72 2.39
C TYR A 32 -7.32 13.02 3.82
N ILE A 33 -6.86 14.15 4.36
CA ILE A 33 -7.35 14.68 5.64
C ILE A 33 -8.20 15.91 5.32
N ASP A 34 -9.50 15.83 5.62
CA ASP A 34 -10.41 16.96 5.47
C ASP A 34 -9.89 18.16 6.29
N PRO A 35 -9.58 19.31 5.63
CA PRO A 35 -9.11 20.51 6.30
C PRO A 35 -10.04 20.99 7.42
N PHE A 36 -11.36 20.83 7.28
CA PHE A 36 -12.32 21.20 8.33
C PHE A 36 -12.17 20.32 9.57
N ASN A 37 -12.06 19.00 9.38
CA ASN A 37 -11.88 18.07 10.49
C ASN A 37 -10.53 18.29 11.18
N LYS A 38 -9.47 18.60 10.44
CA LYS A 38 -8.15 18.92 11.00
C LYS A 38 -8.15 20.20 11.86
N ILE A 39 -9.00 21.16 11.52
CA ILE A 39 -9.16 22.42 12.28
C ILE A 39 -10.01 22.19 13.55
N LEU A 40 -11.07 21.39 13.46
CA LEU A 40 -12.03 21.16 14.54
C LEU A 40 -11.56 20.13 15.56
N PHE A 41 -10.90 19.07 15.08
CA PHE A 41 -10.38 17.97 15.87
C PHE A 41 -8.88 17.97 15.64
N GLN A 42 -8.13 18.56 16.58
CA GLN A 42 -6.67 18.53 16.57
C GLN A 42 -6.17 17.09 16.79
N ASP A 43 -6.31 16.24 15.78
CA ASP A 43 -5.75 14.90 15.79
C ASP A 43 -4.24 15.04 15.66
N GLY A 44 -3.59 15.07 16.81
CA GLY A 44 -2.15 15.19 16.92
C GLY A 44 -1.46 13.97 16.32
N GLN A 45 -0.58 14.20 15.35
CA GLN A 45 0.54 13.33 14.92
C GLN A 45 0.23 11.84 14.65
N GLU A 46 -1.03 11.40 14.54
CA GLU A 46 -1.32 9.96 14.56
C GLU A 46 -1.23 9.22 13.22
N ASN A 47 -0.95 9.91 12.10
CA ASN A 47 -0.76 9.26 10.79
C ASN A 47 0.29 10.01 9.95
N SER A 48 1.57 10.02 10.36
CA SER A 48 2.62 10.41 9.41
C SER A 48 2.69 9.38 8.28
N GLU A 49 2.88 9.86 7.07
CA GLU A 49 2.94 9.03 5.86
C GLU A 49 4.08 9.56 4.99
N THR A 50 4.90 8.64 4.49
CA THR A 50 5.98 8.95 3.56
C THR A 50 5.68 8.33 2.21
N LEU A 51 5.79 9.14 1.15
CA LEU A 51 5.57 8.66 -0.21
C LEU A 51 6.77 7.85 -0.69
N VAL A 52 6.53 6.63 -1.16
CA VAL A 52 7.61 5.75 -1.68
C VAL A 52 8.33 6.42 -2.84
N ARG A 53 7.57 7.03 -3.76
CA ARG A 53 8.14 7.74 -4.92
C ARG A 53 9.10 8.86 -4.52
N ASP A 54 8.81 9.59 -3.45
CA ASP A 54 9.62 10.74 -3.01
C ASP A 54 10.95 10.20 -2.45
N VAL A 55 10.92 9.09 -1.71
CA VAL A 55 12.13 8.40 -1.24
C VAL A 55 12.99 7.91 -2.41
N VAL A 56 12.38 7.23 -3.38
CA VAL A 56 13.08 6.72 -4.58
C VAL A 56 13.67 7.86 -5.40
N GLU A 57 12.91 8.93 -5.65
CA GLU A 57 13.37 10.11 -6.39
C GLU A 57 14.54 10.80 -5.68
N ALA A 58 14.47 10.94 -4.35
CA ALA A 58 15.55 11.54 -3.58
C ALA A 58 16.83 10.70 -3.67
N LEU A 59 16.73 9.38 -3.54
CA LEU A 59 17.88 8.47 -3.65
C LEU A 59 18.49 8.48 -5.05
N ASP A 60 17.68 8.34 -6.10
CA ASP A 60 18.16 8.29 -7.48
C ASP A 60 18.75 9.64 -7.92
N SER A 61 18.18 10.77 -7.47
CA SER A 61 18.72 12.10 -7.74
C SER A 61 20.03 12.33 -6.97
N ALA A 62 20.04 12.02 -5.67
CA ALA A 62 21.21 12.21 -4.81
C ALA A 62 22.39 11.32 -5.22
N ARG A 63 22.14 10.16 -5.84
CA ARG A 63 23.18 9.30 -6.40
C ARG A 63 24.06 10.07 -7.41
N ASN A 64 23.46 10.91 -8.25
CA ASN A 64 24.17 11.64 -9.30
C ASN A 64 24.63 13.05 -8.87
N ASP A 65 24.34 13.47 -7.64
CA ASP A 65 24.67 14.81 -7.13
C ASP A 65 26.00 14.82 -6.37
N ASP A 66 27.05 15.40 -6.96
CA ASP A 66 28.40 15.44 -6.37
C ASP A 66 28.47 16.12 -4.99
N ARG A 67 27.46 16.92 -4.62
CA ARG A 67 27.36 17.53 -3.29
C ARG A 67 26.93 16.51 -2.23
N ILE A 68 26.19 15.48 -2.62
CA ILE A 68 25.82 14.40 -1.72
C ILE A 68 26.91 13.34 -1.77
N THR A 69 27.54 13.08 -0.64
CA THR A 69 28.67 12.13 -0.52
C THR A 69 28.29 10.85 0.19
N HIS A 70 27.28 10.92 1.06
CA HIS A 70 26.82 9.82 1.90
C HIS A 70 25.29 9.84 2.01
N LEU A 71 24.71 8.71 2.38
CA LEU A 71 23.34 8.60 2.89
C LEU A 71 23.42 8.27 4.38
N VAL A 72 22.74 9.07 5.21
CA VAL A 72 22.44 8.70 6.60
C VAL A 72 21.00 8.23 6.64
N LEU A 73 20.82 6.92 6.85
CA LEU A 73 19.52 6.26 6.87
C LEU A 73 19.04 6.08 8.31
N ASP A 74 17.97 6.79 8.68
CA ASP A 74 17.34 6.71 10.01
C ASP A 74 15.89 6.20 9.87
N THR A 75 15.73 4.89 9.99
CA THR A 75 14.41 4.25 9.88
C THR A 75 13.61 4.31 11.19
N GLY A 76 14.12 4.92 12.25
CA GLY A 76 13.50 4.87 13.59
C GLY A 76 12.12 5.53 13.66
N TYR A 77 11.81 6.42 12.72
CA TYR A 77 10.52 7.11 12.60
C TYR A 77 9.49 6.38 11.75
N MET A 78 9.86 5.28 11.09
CA MET A 78 8.99 4.50 10.22
C MET A 78 8.11 3.54 11.03
N ALA A 79 6.80 3.60 10.82
CA ALA A 79 5.85 2.65 11.40
C ALA A 79 5.84 1.31 10.64
N GLY A 80 6.08 1.35 9.32
CA GLY A 80 6.22 0.16 8.48
C GLY A 80 5.85 0.41 7.02
N GLY A 81 5.88 -0.66 6.23
CA GLY A 81 5.48 -0.68 4.83
C GLY A 81 5.37 -2.12 4.35
N SER A 82 4.62 -2.34 3.27
CA SER A 82 4.52 -3.66 2.64
C SER A 82 5.87 -4.08 2.08
N LEU A 83 6.12 -5.40 1.99
CA LEU A 83 7.40 -5.92 1.50
C LEU A 83 7.76 -5.39 0.11
N SER A 84 6.79 -5.23 -0.79
CA SER A 84 7.03 -4.66 -2.14
C SER A 84 7.50 -3.20 -2.13
N LYS A 85 7.01 -2.38 -1.18
CA LYS A 85 7.45 -0.99 -1.06
C LYS A 85 8.87 -0.93 -0.48
N LEU A 86 9.17 -1.84 0.44
CA LEU A 86 10.52 -2.00 0.97
C LEU A 86 11.49 -2.51 -0.11
N GLU A 87 11.05 -3.42 -0.98
CA GLU A 87 11.81 -3.93 -2.13
C GLU A 87 12.09 -2.81 -3.17
N GLU A 88 11.12 -1.95 -3.43
CA GLU A 88 11.27 -0.81 -4.35
C GLU A 88 12.28 0.21 -3.80
N ILE A 89 12.15 0.60 -2.52
CA ILE A 89 13.15 1.46 -1.87
C ILE A 89 14.51 0.75 -1.79
N GLY A 90 14.53 -0.56 -1.50
CA GLY A 90 15.72 -1.38 -1.47
C GLY A 90 16.47 -1.35 -2.81
N SER A 91 15.74 -1.41 -3.92
CA SER A 91 16.31 -1.28 -5.27
C SER A 91 16.97 0.10 -5.48
N ALA A 92 16.35 1.18 -5.00
CA ALA A 92 16.95 2.52 -5.02
C ALA A 92 18.17 2.63 -4.09
N LEU A 93 18.13 2.03 -2.90
CA LEU A 93 19.26 1.96 -1.96
C LEU A 93 20.44 1.19 -2.57
N LYS A 94 20.19 0.05 -3.25
CA LYS A 94 21.23 -0.70 -3.98
C LYS A 94 21.89 0.15 -5.06
N ARG A 95 21.09 0.91 -5.83
CA ARG A 95 21.60 1.85 -6.84
C ARG A 95 22.44 2.97 -6.23
N PHE A 96 22.02 3.53 -5.09
CA PHE A 96 22.79 4.55 -4.38
C PHE A 96 24.10 3.98 -3.81
N GLY A 97 24.02 2.84 -3.12
CA GLY A 97 25.13 2.13 -2.47
C GLY A 97 26.22 1.67 -3.43
N ALA A 98 25.88 1.47 -4.71
CA ALA A 98 26.87 1.17 -5.75
C ALA A 98 27.85 2.33 -6.02
N GLU A 99 27.46 3.57 -5.71
CA GLU A 99 28.24 4.79 -6.00
C GLU A 99 28.70 5.51 -4.73
N LYS A 100 27.94 5.41 -3.63
CA LYS A 100 28.10 6.24 -2.43
C LYS A 100 27.80 5.44 -1.16
N THR A 101 28.49 5.80 -0.07
CA THR A 101 28.37 5.11 1.22
C THR A 101 27.02 5.36 1.90
N ILE A 102 26.43 4.32 2.47
CA ILE A 102 25.22 4.35 3.27
C ILE A 102 25.55 3.98 4.72
N ILE A 103 25.18 4.85 5.66
CA ILE A 103 25.30 4.62 7.11
C ILE A 103 23.89 4.56 7.69
N ALA A 104 23.48 3.40 8.20
CA ALA A 104 22.23 3.24 8.92
C ALA A 104 22.44 3.44 10.43
N ILE A 105 21.56 4.22 11.04
CA ILE A 105 21.58 4.50 12.48
C ILE A 105 20.22 4.16 13.09
N GLY A 106 20.20 3.66 14.31
CA GLY A 106 18.94 3.40 14.99
C GLY A 106 19.11 3.01 16.45
N ASP A 107 18.09 3.33 17.25
CA ASP A 107 18.02 2.75 18.60
C ASP A 107 17.45 1.35 18.60
N ASN A 108 16.56 1.04 17.66
CA ASN A 108 15.98 -0.28 17.45
C ASN A 108 15.63 -0.39 15.96
N PHE A 109 15.57 -1.62 15.45
CA PHE A 109 15.04 -1.90 14.13
C PHE A 109 13.91 -2.92 14.23
N THR A 110 12.72 -2.55 13.79
CA THR A 110 11.66 -3.53 13.46
C THR A 110 12.00 -4.27 12.17
N GLN A 111 11.27 -5.33 11.83
CA GLN A 111 11.49 -6.10 10.61
C GLN A 111 11.48 -5.22 9.34
N SER A 112 10.52 -4.32 9.19
CA SER A 112 10.46 -3.40 8.03
C SER A 112 11.59 -2.38 8.03
N GLN A 113 11.92 -1.83 9.19
CA GLN A 113 13.04 -0.88 9.35
C GLN A 113 14.37 -1.54 9.01
N TYR A 114 14.57 -2.76 9.51
CA TYR A 114 15.79 -3.52 9.30
C TYR A 114 15.97 -3.94 7.84
N PHE A 115 14.90 -4.27 7.11
CA PHE A 115 15.00 -4.56 5.68
C PHE A 115 15.68 -3.43 4.90
N LEU A 116 15.32 -2.17 5.19
CA LEU A 116 15.99 -1.02 4.58
C LEU A 116 17.40 -0.82 5.14
N ALA A 117 17.56 -0.87 6.47
CA ALA A 117 18.86 -0.69 7.11
C ALA A 117 19.91 -1.73 6.67
N ALA A 118 19.49 -2.94 6.31
CA ALA A 118 20.38 -4.00 5.83
C ALA A 118 21.14 -3.63 4.55
N HIS A 119 20.66 -2.65 3.78
CA HIS A 119 21.32 -2.13 2.59
C HIS A 119 22.53 -1.23 2.90
N ALA A 120 22.73 -0.85 4.17
CA ALA A 120 23.82 0.03 4.56
C ALA A 120 25.18 -0.68 4.59
N ASP A 121 26.23 0.06 4.24
CA ASP A 121 27.62 -0.37 4.42
C ASP A 121 27.97 -0.55 5.91
N GLU A 122 27.37 0.29 6.75
CA GLU A 122 27.54 0.24 8.21
C GLU A 122 26.21 0.50 8.93
N ILE A 123 25.88 -0.38 9.89
CA ILE A 123 24.69 -0.28 10.74
C ILE A 123 25.13 -0.07 12.20
N MET A 124 24.77 1.09 12.75
CA MET A 124 25.04 1.46 14.14
C MET A 124 23.77 1.33 14.99
N LEU A 125 23.86 0.53 16.06
CA LEU A 125 22.76 0.23 16.97
C LEU A 125 23.06 0.75 18.38
N ASN A 126 22.04 1.29 19.05
CA ASN A 126 22.15 1.69 20.46
C ASN A 126 22.46 0.50 21.39
N PRO A 127 23.26 0.66 22.46
CA PRO A 127 23.55 -0.40 23.42
C PRO A 127 22.34 -1.04 24.12
N LEU A 128 21.21 -0.33 24.20
CA LEU A 128 19.95 -0.86 24.73
C LEU A 128 18.94 -1.22 23.64
N GLY A 129 19.40 -1.30 22.40
CA GLY A 129 18.62 -1.59 21.21
C GLY A 129 18.50 -3.06 20.86
N GLY A 130 17.80 -3.33 19.77
CA GLY A 130 17.74 -4.66 19.16
C GLY A 130 17.23 -4.63 17.72
N VAL A 131 17.41 -5.77 17.04
CA VAL A 131 16.84 -6.04 15.72
C VAL A 131 15.72 -7.06 15.91
N MET A 132 14.47 -6.66 15.65
CA MET A 132 13.29 -7.48 15.90
C MET A 132 12.72 -8.02 14.59
N ILE A 133 13.06 -9.28 14.28
CA ILE A 133 12.60 -10.00 13.10
C ILE A 133 11.67 -11.12 13.56
N THR A 134 10.41 -11.11 13.11
CA THR A 134 9.35 -11.97 13.64
C THR A 134 8.77 -12.95 12.63
N GLY A 135 9.13 -12.81 11.35
CA GLY A 135 8.49 -13.54 10.26
C GLY A 135 7.12 -12.95 9.88
N PHE A 136 6.49 -13.55 8.86
CA PHE A 136 5.16 -13.18 8.41
C PHE A 136 4.09 -14.14 8.92
N GLY A 137 2.89 -13.62 9.21
CA GLY A 137 1.78 -14.43 9.71
C GLY A 137 0.42 -13.81 9.41
N SER A 138 -0.54 -14.66 9.06
CA SER A 138 -1.94 -14.27 8.81
C SER A 138 -2.83 -14.78 9.94
N TYR A 139 -3.35 -13.85 10.75
CA TYR A 139 -4.21 -14.13 11.90
C TYR A 139 -5.45 -13.25 11.83
N ARG A 140 -6.63 -13.86 11.73
CA ARG A 140 -7.92 -13.17 11.63
C ARG A 140 -8.98 -13.74 12.56
N SER A 141 -9.91 -12.89 12.96
CA SER A 141 -11.07 -13.26 13.78
C SER A 141 -12.17 -13.92 12.92
N TYR A 142 -12.93 -14.82 13.54
CA TYR A 142 -14.06 -15.51 12.94
C TYR A 142 -15.29 -15.34 13.81
N PHE A 143 -16.44 -15.04 13.19
CA PHE A 143 -17.63 -14.54 13.88
C PHE A 143 -18.85 -15.45 13.77
N LYS A 144 -18.75 -16.60 13.08
CA LYS A 144 -19.91 -17.46 12.83
C LYS A 144 -20.71 -17.76 14.11
N GLU A 145 -20.05 -18.23 15.16
CA GLU A 145 -20.75 -18.52 16.42
C GLU A 145 -21.37 -17.29 17.09
N ALA A 146 -20.71 -16.13 17.01
CA ALA A 146 -21.24 -14.88 17.53
C ALA A 146 -22.51 -14.46 16.77
N LEU A 147 -22.48 -14.55 15.44
CA LEU A 147 -23.61 -14.28 14.56
C LEU A 147 -24.78 -15.24 14.81
N ASP A 148 -24.50 -16.54 14.99
CA ASP A 148 -25.50 -17.55 15.34
C ASP A 148 -26.16 -17.30 16.71
N LYS A 149 -25.38 -16.82 17.70
CA LYS A 149 -25.88 -16.41 19.02
C LYS A 149 -26.80 -15.19 18.91
N MET A 150 -26.40 -14.21 18.08
CA MET A 150 -27.21 -13.01 17.78
C MET A 150 -28.40 -13.32 16.87
N LYS A 151 -28.56 -14.55 16.38
CA LYS A 151 -29.60 -14.96 15.42
C LYS A 151 -29.54 -14.19 14.10
N ILE A 152 -28.36 -13.72 13.73
CA ILE A 152 -28.08 -13.09 12.44
C ILE A 152 -27.73 -14.19 11.45
N ARG A 153 -28.50 -14.34 10.38
CA ARG A 153 -28.19 -15.29 9.30
C ARG A 153 -27.49 -14.57 8.17
N VAL A 154 -26.22 -14.89 7.95
CA VAL A 154 -25.42 -14.39 6.82
C VAL A 154 -25.64 -15.28 5.60
N ASN A 155 -26.21 -14.73 4.52
CA ASN A 155 -26.38 -15.44 3.25
C ASN A 155 -25.20 -15.08 2.35
N ILE A 156 -24.43 -16.07 1.90
CA ILE A 156 -23.17 -15.88 1.19
C ILE A 156 -23.29 -16.49 -0.20
N PHE A 157 -22.93 -15.68 -1.19
CA PHE A 157 -22.87 -16.04 -2.60
C PHE A 157 -21.42 -15.89 -3.03
N ARG A 158 -20.83 -16.92 -3.63
CA ARG A 158 -19.39 -16.94 -3.94
C ARG A 158 -19.11 -17.75 -5.19
N ALA A 159 -18.17 -17.25 -5.99
CA ALA A 159 -17.50 -17.99 -7.05
C ALA A 159 -15.98 -17.94 -6.81
N GLY A 160 -15.39 -19.12 -6.61
CA GLY A 160 -13.98 -19.31 -6.29
C GLY A 160 -13.75 -20.02 -4.96
N GLN A 161 -13.04 -21.17 -5.00
CA GLN A 161 -12.72 -21.97 -3.82
C GLN A 161 -11.81 -21.25 -2.82
N TYR A 162 -10.87 -20.44 -3.31
CA TYR A 162 -9.89 -19.69 -2.52
C TYR A 162 -10.36 -18.28 -2.17
N LYS A 163 -11.54 -17.85 -2.63
CA LYS A 163 -12.07 -16.52 -2.34
C LYS A 163 -12.46 -16.42 -0.85
N SER A 164 -11.52 -15.95 -0.04
CA SER A 164 -11.51 -16.17 1.40
C SER A 164 -12.02 -15.00 2.26
N ALA A 165 -12.28 -13.83 1.66
CA ALA A 165 -12.77 -12.63 2.37
C ALA A 165 -14.06 -12.89 3.18
N VAL A 166 -14.87 -13.87 2.79
CA VAL A 166 -16.13 -14.24 3.48
C VAL A 166 -15.96 -15.32 4.56
N GLU A 167 -14.78 -15.96 4.67
CA GLU A 167 -14.57 -17.03 5.65
C GLU A 167 -14.83 -16.63 7.11
N PRO A 168 -14.45 -15.41 7.56
CA PRO A 168 -14.78 -14.94 8.91
C PRO A 168 -16.27 -15.02 9.26
N LEU A 169 -17.15 -14.94 8.26
CA LEU A 169 -18.60 -15.00 8.43
C LEU A 169 -19.18 -16.41 8.25
N MET A 170 -18.42 -17.32 7.63
CA MET A 170 -18.83 -18.69 7.27
C MET A 170 -18.43 -19.74 8.31
N GLY A 171 -17.36 -19.50 9.07
CA GLY A 171 -16.72 -20.48 9.92
C GLY A 171 -16.20 -19.88 11.22
N ASN A 172 -15.56 -20.73 12.03
CA ASN A 172 -14.81 -20.32 13.22
C ASN A 172 -13.28 -20.44 13.02
N SER A 173 -12.86 -20.81 11.81
CA SER A 173 -11.48 -21.08 11.45
C SER A 173 -11.32 -21.07 9.93
N MET A 174 -10.08 -20.87 9.48
CA MET A 174 -9.71 -20.94 8.06
C MET A 174 -9.99 -22.31 7.47
N SER A 175 -10.51 -22.38 6.25
CA SER A 175 -10.68 -23.66 5.55
C SER A 175 -9.32 -24.29 5.25
N PRO A 176 -9.22 -25.64 5.11
CA PRO A 176 -7.95 -26.30 4.80
C PRO A 176 -7.30 -25.78 3.51
N GLN A 177 -8.09 -25.49 2.48
CA GLN A 177 -7.62 -25.02 1.18
C GLN A 177 -7.03 -23.60 1.26
N VAL A 178 -7.71 -22.70 1.97
CA VAL A 178 -7.22 -21.32 2.19
C VAL A 178 -6.00 -21.34 3.11
N ARG A 179 -5.98 -22.20 4.13
CA ARG A 179 -4.82 -22.35 5.01
C ARG A 179 -3.57 -22.75 4.26
N GLU A 180 -3.68 -23.72 3.37
CA GLU A 180 -2.54 -24.17 2.59
C GLU A 180 -2.05 -23.08 1.63
N GLU A 181 -2.96 -22.36 0.97
CA GLU A 181 -2.58 -21.30 0.05
C GLU A 181 -1.96 -20.09 0.77
N THR A 182 -2.55 -19.67 1.89
CA THR A 182 -1.99 -18.59 2.73
C THR A 182 -0.63 -18.99 3.28
N ARG A 183 -0.41 -20.27 3.64
CA ARG A 183 0.91 -20.78 4.07
C ARG A 183 1.94 -20.63 2.96
N LEU A 184 1.64 -21.10 1.76
CA LEU A 184 2.55 -21.02 0.60
C LEU A 184 2.88 -19.57 0.24
N LEU A 185 1.90 -18.67 0.30
CA LEU A 185 2.11 -17.24 0.08
C LEU A 185 3.07 -16.64 1.11
N LEU A 186 2.83 -16.90 2.40
CA LEU A 186 3.69 -16.39 3.48
C LEU A 186 5.10 -16.95 3.42
N GLU A 187 5.26 -18.21 3.03
CA GLU A 187 6.58 -18.84 2.84
C GLU A 187 7.37 -18.20 1.71
N ASP A 188 6.73 -17.89 0.57
CA ASP A 188 7.38 -17.21 -0.56
C ASP A 188 7.87 -15.80 -0.17
N LEU A 189 7.01 -15.02 0.49
CA LEU A 189 7.36 -13.69 0.99
C LEU A 189 8.46 -13.74 2.05
N TRP A 190 8.40 -14.71 2.96
CA TRP A 190 9.42 -14.89 4.01
C TRP A 190 10.76 -15.32 3.42
N GLN A 191 10.73 -16.21 2.43
CA GLN A 191 11.92 -16.64 1.72
C GLN A 191 12.58 -15.46 0.99
N PHE A 192 11.80 -14.59 0.33
CA PHE A 192 12.32 -13.37 -0.28
C PHE A 192 13.01 -12.47 0.76
N TYR A 193 12.31 -12.15 1.86
CA TYR A 193 12.86 -11.32 2.93
C TYR A 193 14.17 -11.88 3.47
N GLY A 194 14.18 -13.17 3.83
CA GLY A 194 15.34 -13.85 4.40
C GLY A 194 16.52 -13.86 3.43
N THR A 195 16.28 -14.26 2.18
CA THR A 195 17.34 -14.34 1.15
C THR A 195 17.98 -12.98 0.91
N GLU A 196 17.17 -11.91 0.85
CA GLU A 196 17.69 -10.58 0.59
C GLU A 196 18.53 -10.06 1.76
N VAL A 197 18.03 -10.17 2.99
CA VAL A 197 18.80 -9.75 4.18
C VAL A 197 20.06 -10.59 4.36
N GLU A 198 19.99 -11.91 4.15
CA GLU A 198 21.16 -12.81 4.22
C GLU A 198 22.21 -12.42 3.18
N GLY A 199 21.79 -12.10 1.95
CA GLY A 199 22.68 -11.64 0.89
C GLY A 199 23.34 -10.29 1.20
N LEU A 200 22.57 -9.31 1.67
CA LEU A 200 23.07 -7.98 2.02
C LEU A 200 24.04 -7.99 3.21
N ARG A 201 23.82 -8.89 4.17
CA ARG A 201 24.62 -8.99 5.41
C ARG A 201 25.64 -10.11 5.39
N PHE A 202 25.82 -10.77 4.24
CA PHE A 202 26.77 -11.87 4.03
C PHE A 202 26.60 -13.03 5.04
N LEU A 203 25.34 -13.34 5.38
CA LEU A 203 24.99 -14.41 6.32
C LEU A 203 24.81 -15.74 5.59
N GLU A 204 24.93 -16.84 6.33
CA GLU A 204 24.61 -18.17 5.80
C GLU A 204 23.12 -18.29 5.46
N SER A 205 22.80 -19.10 4.45
CA SER A 205 21.41 -19.34 4.05
C SER A 205 20.61 -19.94 5.21
N GLY A 206 19.47 -19.32 5.53
CA GLY A 206 18.59 -19.71 6.63
C GLY A 206 18.96 -19.09 7.98
N ALA A 207 20.01 -18.27 8.08
CA ALA A 207 20.39 -17.57 9.30
C ALA A 207 19.27 -16.68 9.84
N ILE A 208 18.50 -16.01 8.98
CA ILE A 208 17.40 -15.15 9.41
C ILE A 208 16.23 -15.96 9.96
N ASN A 209 15.97 -17.12 9.36
CA ASN A 209 14.97 -18.05 9.86
C ASN A 209 15.38 -18.66 11.21
N GLU A 210 16.65 -19.03 11.37
CA GLU A 210 17.20 -19.55 12.62
C GLU A 210 17.15 -18.49 13.72
N TYR A 211 17.54 -17.25 13.41
CA TYR A 211 17.48 -16.10 14.31
C TYR A 211 16.07 -15.88 14.86
N ALA A 212 15.06 -15.79 13.97
CA ALA A 212 13.69 -15.53 14.37
C ALA A 212 13.09 -16.67 15.23
N ASN A 213 13.29 -17.93 14.83
CA ASN A 213 12.72 -19.08 15.53
C ASN A 213 13.38 -19.36 16.89
N ASN A 214 14.66 -19.00 17.04
CA ASN A 214 15.44 -19.28 18.25
C ASN A 214 15.77 -18.03 19.07
N PHE A 215 15.20 -16.87 18.71
CA PHE A 215 15.45 -15.59 19.38
C PHE A 215 15.35 -15.68 20.90
N HIS A 216 14.32 -16.35 21.41
CA HIS A 216 14.12 -16.54 22.85
C HIS A 216 15.27 -17.30 23.54
N LEU A 217 15.89 -18.28 22.86
CA LEU A 217 17.00 -19.06 23.41
C LEU A 217 18.31 -18.27 23.33
N THR A 218 18.60 -17.69 22.17
CA THR A 218 19.83 -16.95 21.92
C THR A 218 19.89 -15.65 22.73
N LEU A 219 18.76 -14.99 22.96
CA LEU A 219 18.65 -13.83 23.84
C LEU A 219 18.93 -14.20 25.29
N VAL A 220 18.38 -15.30 25.79
CA VAL A 220 18.66 -15.79 27.16
C VAL A 220 20.12 -16.18 27.32
N ALA A 221 20.71 -16.84 26.32
CA ALA A 221 22.13 -17.19 26.31
C ALA A 221 23.04 -15.95 26.36
N ASN A 222 22.60 -14.85 25.75
CA ASN A 222 23.25 -13.54 25.80
C ASN A 222 22.84 -12.68 27.02
N GLY A 223 22.30 -13.28 28.07
CA GLY A 223 21.96 -12.57 29.31
C GLY A 223 20.85 -11.53 29.16
N GLY A 224 20.06 -11.58 28.08
CA GLY A 224 19.03 -10.60 27.75
C GLY A 224 19.52 -9.39 26.97
N ASP A 225 20.78 -9.36 26.54
CA ASP A 225 21.34 -8.25 25.75
C ASP A 225 21.03 -8.43 24.25
N SER A 226 20.01 -7.74 23.77
CA SER A 226 19.58 -7.79 22.37
C SER A 226 20.53 -7.10 21.41
N ALA A 227 21.28 -6.09 21.85
CA ALA A 227 22.22 -5.36 21.03
C ALA A 227 23.48 -6.21 20.79
N ALA A 228 24.00 -6.83 21.85
CA ALA A 228 25.09 -7.80 21.77
C ALA A 228 24.71 -8.98 20.87
N LEU A 229 23.50 -9.53 21.03
CA LEU A 229 22.99 -10.60 20.17
C LEU A 229 22.92 -10.18 18.69
N ALA A 230 22.40 -9.00 18.39
CA ALA A 230 22.31 -8.51 17.00
C ALA A 230 23.70 -8.37 16.37
N LYS A 231 24.69 -7.90 17.13
CA LYS A 231 26.08 -7.79 16.67
C LYS A 231 26.73 -9.17 16.49
N GLU A 232 26.56 -10.08 17.43
CA GLU A 232 27.07 -11.46 17.33
C GLU A 232 26.48 -12.20 16.12
N ALA A 233 25.20 -11.98 15.84
CA ALA A 233 24.50 -12.55 14.68
C ALA A 233 24.89 -11.91 13.34
N GLY A 234 25.79 -10.91 13.31
CA GLY A 234 26.19 -10.19 12.09
C GLY A 234 25.12 -9.24 11.54
N LEU A 235 24.05 -8.97 12.30
CA LEU A 235 22.96 -8.11 11.88
C LEU A 235 23.32 -6.62 11.96
N VAL A 236 24.24 -6.25 12.85
CA VAL A 236 24.71 -4.86 13.00
C VAL A 236 26.23 -4.82 13.17
N ASP A 237 26.84 -3.71 12.79
CA ASP A 237 28.30 -3.56 12.74
C ASP A 237 28.84 -2.94 14.04
N VAL A 238 28.17 -1.89 14.52
CA VAL A 238 28.63 -1.08 15.65
C VAL A 238 27.54 -0.96 16.71
N ILE A 239 27.94 -1.13 17.97
CA ILE A 239 27.11 -0.78 19.11
C ILE A 239 27.63 0.55 19.64
N ALA A 240 26.81 1.61 19.57
CA ALA A 240 27.20 2.96 19.90
C ALA A 240 26.01 3.77 20.44
N THR A 241 26.24 4.57 21.47
CA THR A 241 25.28 5.55 21.96
C THR A 241 25.03 6.64 20.91
N ARG A 242 23.89 7.33 21.01
CA ARG A 242 23.59 8.46 20.11
C ARG A 242 24.69 9.53 20.08
N THR A 243 25.37 9.77 21.20
CA THR A 243 26.50 10.70 21.27
C THR A 243 27.68 10.21 20.45
N GLU A 244 28.06 8.93 20.60
CA GLU A 244 29.14 8.30 19.83
C GLU A 244 28.81 8.24 18.33
N ILE A 245 27.56 7.94 17.97
CA ILE A 245 27.09 7.99 16.57
C ILE A 245 27.25 9.40 16.01
N LYS A 246 26.84 10.44 16.76
CA LYS A 246 27.02 11.83 16.32
C LYS A 246 28.49 12.21 16.15
N GLU A 247 29.35 11.81 17.07
CA GLU A 247 30.79 12.02 16.98
C GLU A 247 31.39 11.31 15.75
N TYR A 248 30.94 10.08 15.48
CA TYR A 248 31.33 9.32 14.30
C TYR A 248 30.91 10.00 12.99
N LEU A 249 29.65 10.44 12.88
CA LEU A 249 29.15 11.16 11.71
C LEU A 249 29.90 12.47 11.49
N ASN A 250 30.17 13.23 12.56
CA ASN A 250 30.95 14.47 12.48
C ASN A 250 32.39 14.24 12.01
N ALA A 251 33.00 13.10 12.36
CA ALA A 251 34.34 12.75 11.91
C ALA A 251 34.37 12.25 10.46
N THR A 252 33.33 11.53 10.03
CA THR A 252 33.23 10.88 8.72
C THR A 252 32.74 11.83 7.63
N ILE A 253 31.81 12.72 7.99
CA ILE A 253 31.22 13.74 7.11
C ILE A 253 31.47 15.10 7.76
N PRO A 254 32.68 15.69 7.64
CA PRO A 254 33.01 16.93 8.33
C PRO A 254 32.14 18.07 7.81
N GLY A 255 31.40 18.72 8.70
CA GLY A 255 30.59 19.87 8.35
C GLY A 255 31.14 21.20 8.84
N SER A 256 30.56 22.28 8.30
CA SER A 256 31.06 23.65 8.43
C SER A 256 30.89 24.26 9.84
N GLU A 257 29.93 23.77 10.64
CA GLU A 257 29.59 24.29 11.98
C GLU A 257 29.90 23.32 13.13
N GLY A 258 30.77 22.32 12.91
CA GLY A 258 31.08 21.29 13.92
C GLY A 258 29.98 20.25 14.14
N GLN A 259 28.97 20.25 13.27
CA GLN A 259 28.04 19.14 13.05
C GLN A 259 28.24 18.65 11.61
N PHE A 260 27.97 17.39 11.33
CA PHE A 260 28.07 16.86 9.98
C PHE A 260 27.09 17.60 9.05
N ASP A 261 27.58 18.01 7.88
CA ASP A 261 26.75 18.71 6.90
C ASP A 261 25.79 17.68 6.29
N SER A 262 24.50 17.97 6.36
CA SER A 262 23.44 17.11 5.80
C SER A 262 22.25 17.93 5.35
N ILE A 263 21.41 17.34 4.52
CA ILE A 263 20.11 17.89 4.11
C ILE A 263 19.04 16.80 4.22
N ASP A 264 17.88 17.14 4.77
CA ASP A 264 16.76 16.21 4.83
C ASP A 264 16.12 15.98 3.44
N MET A 265 15.43 14.85 3.27
CA MET A 265 14.82 14.45 2.01
C MET A 265 13.88 15.51 1.40
N ASP A 266 12.99 16.10 2.21
CA ASP A 266 11.98 17.06 1.73
C ASP A 266 12.65 18.36 1.26
N SER A 267 13.63 18.85 2.03
CA SER A 267 14.46 19.99 1.65
C SER A 267 15.27 19.69 0.37
N TYR A 268 15.83 18.49 0.24
CA TYR A 268 16.62 18.08 -0.93
C TYR A 268 15.76 18.10 -2.20
N LEU A 269 14.61 17.42 -2.18
CA LEU A 269 13.67 17.38 -3.31
C LEU A 269 13.15 18.77 -3.68
N SER A 270 12.90 19.62 -2.68
CA SER A 270 12.47 20.99 -2.94
C SER A 270 13.53 21.81 -3.68
N ASN A 271 14.82 21.60 -3.39
CA ASN A 271 15.92 22.27 -4.09
C ASN A 271 16.12 21.73 -5.52
N THR A 272 15.99 20.42 -5.73
CA THR A 272 16.21 19.78 -7.05
C THR A 272 15.01 19.96 -7.98
N GLY A 273 13.78 19.87 -7.46
CA GLY A 273 12.55 20.06 -8.23
C GLY A 273 12.42 21.47 -8.83
N LEU A 274 12.90 22.50 -8.13
CA LEU A 274 12.98 23.88 -8.67
C LEU A 274 13.91 23.96 -9.90
N SER A 275 14.94 23.13 -9.96
CA SER A 275 15.95 23.11 -11.04
C SER A 275 15.50 22.26 -12.24
N ALA A 276 14.74 21.18 -12.02
CA ALA A 276 14.24 20.28 -13.07
C ALA A 276 13.18 20.93 -14.00
N SER A 277 12.53 22.01 -13.54
CA SER A 277 11.50 22.74 -14.29
C SER A 277 11.97 23.46 -15.57
N GLN A 278 13.27 23.39 -15.89
CA GLN A 278 13.90 24.20 -16.94
C GLN A 278 14.20 23.47 -18.26
N TYR A 279 14.04 22.14 -18.36
CA TYR A 279 14.67 21.38 -19.46
C TYR A 279 13.83 20.34 -20.23
N SER A 280 12.53 20.22 -20.01
CA SER A 280 11.73 19.21 -20.71
C SER A 280 10.61 19.82 -21.56
N ASP A 281 10.36 19.18 -22.70
CA ASP A 281 9.27 19.56 -23.61
C ASP A 281 7.92 19.40 -22.90
N LYS A 282 7.20 20.50 -22.72
CA LYS A 282 5.89 20.50 -22.06
C LYS A 282 4.83 19.73 -22.86
N ASP A 283 5.11 19.44 -24.13
CA ASP A 283 4.18 18.82 -25.06
C ASP A 283 4.24 17.29 -25.08
N ASN A 284 5.23 16.66 -24.40
CA ASN A 284 5.37 15.20 -24.27
C ASN A 284 5.34 14.77 -22.79
N GLN A 285 4.22 14.23 -22.34
CA GLN A 285 3.99 13.84 -20.95
C GLN A 285 3.63 12.36 -20.82
N ILE A 286 4.17 11.74 -19.77
CA ILE A 286 3.69 10.46 -19.24
C ILE A 286 2.90 10.77 -17.98
N ALA A 287 1.60 10.49 -18.03
CA ALA A 287 0.73 10.73 -16.89
C ALA A 287 0.80 9.57 -15.89
N VAL A 288 1.10 9.85 -14.62
CA VAL A 288 1.04 8.85 -13.55
C VAL A 288 -0.24 9.04 -12.76
N VAL A 289 -1.07 8.00 -12.69
CA VAL A 289 -2.33 7.97 -11.95
C VAL A 289 -2.22 6.94 -10.83
N VAL A 290 -2.44 7.35 -9.59
CA VAL A 290 -2.38 6.44 -8.42
C VAL A 290 -3.79 6.01 -8.02
N ALA A 291 -4.03 4.70 -8.06
CA ALA A 291 -5.25 4.04 -7.59
C ALA A 291 -4.93 3.29 -6.29
N SER A 292 -5.09 3.98 -5.15
CA SER A 292 -4.77 3.45 -3.81
C SER A 292 -6.02 3.36 -2.93
N GLY A 293 -6.21 2.20 -2.28
CA GLY A 293 -7.30 1.95 -1.35
C GLY A 293 -8.40 1.03 -1.90
N THR A 294 -9.56 1.02 -1.23
CA THR A 294 -10.71 0.19 -1.64
C THR A 294 -11.44 0.81 -2.83
N ILE A 295 -11.83 -0.01 -3.80
CA ILE A 295 -12.62 0.41 -4.96
C ILE A 295 -14.10 0.53 -4.58
N MET A 296 -14.67 1.70 -4.83
CA MET A 296 -15.98 2.12 -4.35
C MET A 296 -16.73 2.82 -5.48
N ASP A 297 -18.06 2.74 -5.44
CA ASP A 297 -18.91 3.46 -6.38
C ASP A 297 -18.87 4.97 -6.15
N GLY A 298 -19.12 5.72 -7.21
CA GLY A 298 -19.21 7.17 -7.16
C GLY A 298 -17.84 7.87 -7.13
N GLN A 299 -17.88 9.11 -6.63
CA GLN A 299 -16.71 9.93 -6.40
C GLN A 299 -16.13 9.67 -5.01
N GLN A 300 -14.81 9.53 -4.88
CA GLN A 300 -14.13 9.29 -3.61
C GLN A 300 -12.97 10.27 -3.39
N PRO A 301 -12.59 10.56 -2.13
CA PRO A 301 -11.35 11.26 -1.81
C PRO A 301 -10.13 10.33 -1.93
N GLU A 302 -8.92 10.90 -1.92
CA GLU A 302 -7.66 10.14 -1.90
C GLU A 302 -7.58 9.24 -0.64
N GLY A 303 -6.99 8.06 -0.81
CA GLY A 303 -7.08 6.96 0.17
C GLY A 303 -8.27 6.01 -0.05
N SER A 304 -9.11 6.28 -1.05
CA SER A 304 -10.13 5.37 -1.59
C SER A 304 -10.26 5.57 -3.10
N ILE A 305 -10.64 4.53 -3.83
CA ILE A 305 -10.73 4.58 -5.30
C ILE A 305 -12.19 4.72 -5.70
N GLY A 306 -12.57 5.89 -6.21
CA GLY A 306 -13.90 6.12 -6.74
C GLY A 306 -14.00 5.73 -8.21
N GLY A 307 -14.99 4.91 -8.55
CA GLY A 307 -15.27 4.52 -9.94
C GLY A 307 -15.41 5.73 -10.86
N ASP A 308 -16.18 6.73 -10.45
CA ASP A 308 -16.40 7.95 -11.22
C ASP A 308 -15.17 8.87 -11.19
N THR A 309 -14.49 8.98 -10.03
CA THR A 309 -13.28 9.81 -9.89
C THR A 309 -12.19 9.38 -10.85
N LEU A 310 -11.89 8.09 -10.87
CA LEU A 310 -10.81 7.57 -11.72
C LEU A 310 -11.23 7.56 -13.20
N ALA A 311 -12.49 7.25 -13.50
CA ALA A 311 -12.99 7.34 -14.88
C ALA A 311 -12.93 8.77 -15.44
N GLU A 312 -13.21 9.79 -14.62
CA GLU A 312 -13.09 11.22 -14.96
C GLU A 312 -11.63 11.61 -15.23
N ILE A 313 -10.69 11.21 -14.37
CA ILE A 313 -9.24 11.42 -14.60
C ILE A 313 -8.82 10.83 -15.95
N PHE A 314 -9.22 9.59 -16.25
CA PHE A 314 -8.92 8.97 -17.55
C PHE A 314 -9.61 9.69 -18.72
N SER A 315 -10.75 10.35 -18.49
CA SER A 315 -11.40 11.19 -19.50
C SER A 315 -10.63 12.46 -19.79
N GLU A 316 -10.19 13.17 -18.75
CA GLU A 316 -9.34 14.36 -18.89
C GLU A 316 -8.02 14.00 -19.61
N LEU A 317 -7.42 12.88 -19.24
CA LEU A 317 -6.22 12.35 -19.89
C LEU A 317 -6.40 12.05 -21.37
N ARG A 318 -7.58 11.61 -21.79
CA ARG A 318 -7.86 11.43 -23.22
C ARG A 318 -7.90 12.75 -23.95
N GLU A 319 -8.34 13.82 -23.32
CA GLU A 319 -8.53 15.13 -23.96
C GLU A 319 -7.25 15.97 -23.99
N ASP A 320 -6.27 15.64 -23.15
CA ASP A 320 -4.98 16.31 -23.05
C ASP A 320 -3.99 15.82 -24.13
N GLU A 321 -3.76 16.64 -25.16
CA GLU A 321 -2.85 16.31 -26.27
C GLU A 321 -1.38 16.19 -25.85
N SER A 322 -0.99 16.73 -24.69
CA SER A 322 0.37 16.59 -24.17
C SER A 322 0.63 15.19 -23.62
N VAL A 323 -0.42 14.43 -23.26
CA VAL A 323 -0.30 13.10 -22.69
C VAL A 323 -0.11 12.07 -23.80
N LYS A 324 1.05 11.41 -23.78
CA LYS A 324 1.43 10.40 -24.77
C LYS A 324 1.32 8.98 -24.23
N ALA A 325 1.41 8.79 -22.92
CA ALA A 325 1.20 7.51 -22.25
C ALA A 325 0.66 7.71 -20.83
N VAL A 326 0.08 6.65 -20.26
CA VAL A 326 -0.40 6.63 -18.87
C VAL A 326 0.24 5.47 -18.12
N VAL A 327 0.76 5.74 -16.92
CA VAL A 327 1.12 4.73 -15.93
C VAL A 327 0.07 4.72 -14.82
N LEU A 328 -0.58 3.58 -14.63
CA LEU A 328 -1.54 3.34 -13.56
C LEU A 328 -0.85 2.59 -12.41
N ARG A 329 -0.55 3.29 -11.32
CA ARG A 329 0.01 2.71 -10.09
C ARG A 329 -1.11 2.19 -9.20
N ILE A 330 -1.17 0.88 -8.95
CA ILE A 330 -2.27 0.23 -8.21
C ILE A 330 -1.79 -0.27 -6.85
N ASP A 331 -2.46 0.16 -5.77
CA ASP A 331 -2.32 -0.37 -4.41
C ASP A 331 -3.73 -0.63 -3.84
N SER A 332 -4.37 -1.69 -4.33
CA SER A 332 -5.76 -2.05 -4.02
C SER A 332 -6.00 -3.56 -3.90
N GLY A 333 -6.64 -3.96 -2.80
CA GLY A 333 -7.26 -5.27 -2.64
C GLY A 333 -8.53 -5.45 -3.47
N GLY A 334 -9.00 -4.40 -4.15
CA GLY A 334 -10.22 -4.36 -4.96
C GLY A 334 -11.38 -3.68 -4.25
N GLY A 335 -12.62 -4.12 -4.52
CA GLY A 335 -13.85 -3.56 -3.95
C GLY A 335 -15.07 -3.80 -4.83
N SER A 336 -15.85 -2.77 -5.12
CA SER A 336 -17.04 -2.81 -5.97
C SER A 336 -16.74 -3.34 -7.38
N ALA A 337 -17.52 -4.33 -7.83
CA ALA A 337 -17.40 -4.89 -9.17
C ALA A 337 -17.89 -3.89 -10.23
N PHE A 338 -18.94 -3.13 -9.92
CA PHE A 338 -19.48 -2.12 -10.81
C PHE A 338 -18.49 -0.97 -11.02
N ALA A 339 -17.94 -0.41 -9.94
CA ALA A 339 -16.94 0.65 -10.03
C ALA A 339 -15.68 0.20 -10.78
N SER A 340 -15.22 -1.04 -10.56
CA SER A 340 -14.11 -1.62 -11.31
C SER A 340 -14.38 -1.67 -12.82
N GLU A 341 -15.62 -1.97 -13.22
CA GLU A 341 -16.02 -1.98 -14.63
C GLU A 341 -16.07 -0.57 -15.25
N ILE A 342 -16.54 0.43 -14.51
CA ILE A 342 -16.53 1.84 -14.95
C ILE A 342 -15.09 2.31 -15.20
N ILE A 343 -14.17 1.98 -14.29
CA ILE A 343 -12.75 2.30 -14.43
C ILE A 343 -12.17 1.59 -15.65
N ARG A 344 -12.35 0.28 -15.77
CA ARG A 344 -11.84 -0.54 -16.88
C ARG A 344 -12.35 -0.04 -18.24
N ASP A 345 -13.62 0.34 -18.33
CA ASP A 345 -14.19 0.88 -19.56
C ASP A 345 -13.52 2.21 -19.95
N SER A 346 -13.30 3.11 -18.99
CA SER A 346 -12.59 4.38 -19.23
C SER A 346 -11.13 4.14 -19.65
N ILE A 347 -10.40 3.24 -18.99
CA ILE A 347 -9.03 2.85 -19.38
C ILE A 347 -9.01 2.35 -20.82
N ASN A 348 -9.94 1.47 -21.20
CA ASN A 348 -10.00 0.95 -22.56
C ASN A 348 -10.40 2.00 -23.60
N ALA A 349 -11.25 2.96 -23.24
CA ALA A 349 -11.54 4.10 -24.10
C ALA A 349 -10.28 4.94 -24.35
N THR A 350 -9.40 5.07 -23.36
CA THR A 350 -8.11 5.76 -23.48
C THR A 350 -7.16 5.01 -24.42
N ARG A 351 -7.01 3.69 -24.23
CA ARG A 351 -6.23 2.84 -25.12
C ARG A 351 -6.69 2.88 -26.57
N LYS A 352 -8.01 2.88 -26.80
CA LYS A 352 -8.60 3.00 -28.15
C LYS A 352 -8.27 4.32 -28.86
N LYS A 353 -7.88 5.38 -28.12
CA LYS A 353 -7.40 6.64 -28.68
C LYS A 353 -5.92 6.56 -29.10
N GLY A 354 -5.25 5.44 -28.86
CA GLY A 354 -3.83 5.26 -29.14
C GLY A 354 -2.90 5.72 -28.02
N ILE A 355 -3.43 5.98 -26.82
CA ILE A 355 -2.63 6.32 -25.63
C ILE A 355 -2.37 5.00 -24.86
N PRO A 356 -1.14 4.47 -24.85
CA PRO A 356 -0.81 3.26 -24.09
C PRO A 356 -1.02 3.47 -22.60
N VAL A 357 -1.51 2.42 -21.93
CA VAL A 357 -1.69 2.36 -20.48
C VAL A 357 -0.85 1.21 -19.94
N VAL A 358 0.12 1.54 -19.09
CA VAL A 358 1.00 0.60 -18.39
C VAL A 358 0.62 0.55 -16.92
N VAL A 359 0.55 -0.64 -16.33
CA VAL A 359 0.27 -0.83 -14.90
C VAL A 359 1.56 -1.07 -14.14
N SER A 360 1.70 -0.38 -13.00
CA SER A 360 2.68 -0.70 -11.96
C SER A 360 1.91 -1.17 -10.72
N MET A 361 2.03 -2.44 -10.34
CA MET A 361 1.41 -2.98 -9.13
C MET A 361 2.33 -2.74 -7.93
N SER A 362 1.79 -2.12 -6.88
CA SER A 362 2.46 -1.88 -5.60
C SER A 362 2.26 -3.08 -4.65
N SER A 363 1.94 -2.84 -3.38
CA SER A 363 1.68 -3.87 -2.37
C SER A 363 0.66 -4.88 -2.82
N VAL A 364 -0.49 -4.40 -3.30
CA VAL A 364 -1.58 -5.26 -3.70
C VAL A 364 -2.25 -4.73 -4.97
N ALA A 365 -2.54 -5.61 -5.91
CA ALA A 365 -3.36 -5.32 -7.08
C ALA A 365 -4.27 -6.52 -7.35
N ALA A 366 -5.09 -6.85 -6.35
CA ALA A 366 -5.88 -8.07 -6.31
C ALA A 366 -7.36 -7.78 -6.60
N SER A 367 -8.05 -8.78 -7.14
CA SER A 367 -9.49 -8.75 -7.39
C SER A 367 -9.92 -7.54 -8.23
N GLY A 368 -10.66 -6.57 -7.70
CA GLY A 368 -11.01 -5.36 -8.45
C GLY A 368 -9.79 -4.57 -8.95
N GLY A 369 -8.69 -4.59 -8.19
CA GLY A 369 -7.41 -4.03 -8.62
C GLY A 369 -6.82 -4.75 -9.84
N TYR A 370 -6.98 -6.08 -9.90
CA TYR A 370 -6.58 -6.86 -11.07
C TYR A 370 -7.55 -6.67 -12.25
N TRP A 371 -8.85 -6.48 -11.98
CA TRP A 371 -9.88 -6.21 -13.00
C TRP A 371 -9.55 -4.98 -13.83
N ILE A 372 -9.12 -3.89 -13.18
CA ILE A 372 -8.75 -2.64 -13.87
C ILE A 372 -7.38 -2.72 -14.58
N ALA A 373 -6.56 -3.73 -14.24
CA ALA A 373 -5.25 -3.97 -14.87
C ALA A 373 -5.31 -4.91 -16.07
N ALA A 374 -6.24 -5.89 -16.07
CA ALA A 374 -6.19 -7.07 -16.94
C ALA A 374 -6.07 -6.77 -18.45
N GLU A 375 -6.75 -5.73 -18.94
CA GLU A 375 -6.77 -5.35 -20.36
C GLU A 375 -5.86 -4.14 -20.67
N THR A 376 -4.86 -3.84 -19.85
CA THR A 376 -3.87 -2.78 -20.14
C THR A 376 -2.77 -3.27 -21.09
N ASP A 377 -1.99 -2.35 -21.66
CA ASP A 377 -0.97 -2.68 -22.67
C ASP A 377 0.18 -3.49 -22.08
N ARG A 378 0.60 -3.13 -20.85
CA ARG A 378 1.65 -3.81 -20.10
C ARG A 378 1.34 -3.78 -18.61
N VAL A 379 1.63 -4.88 -17.92
CA VAL A 379 1.42 -5.05 -16.48
C VAL A 379 2.72 -5.46 -15.81
N LEU A 380 3.25 -4.58 -14.97
CA LEU A 380 4.42 -4.82 -14.15
C LEU A 380 4.02 -4.95 -12.67
N ALA A 381 4.77 -5.76 -11.94
CA ALA A 381 4.63 -5.88 -10.49
C ALA A 381 5.98 -6.09 -9.81
N MET A 382 6.10 -5.68 -8.54
CA MET A 382 7.23 -6.09 -7.71
C MET A 382 7.19 -7.60 -7.49
N SER A 383 8.34 -8.24 -7.24
CA SER A 383 8.40 -9.68 -7.05
C SER A 383 7.56 -10.16 -5.85
N THR A 384 7.42 -9.29 -4.84
CA THR A 384 6.64 -9.49 -3.62
C THR A 384 5.25 -8.85 -3.62
N THR A 385 4.80 -8.24 -4.73
CA THR A 385 3.42 -7.76 -4.89
C THR A 385 2.43 -8.90 -4.70
N ILE A 386 1.28 -8.64 -4.06
CA ILE A 386 0.18 -9.60 -4.01
C ILE A 386 -0.88 -9.26 -5.06
N THR A 387 -1.14 -10.16 -5.99
CA THR A 387 -2.07 -9.94 -7.11
C THR A 387 -2.98 -11.15 -7.35
N GLY A 388 -3.74 -11.14 -8.44
CA GLY A 388 -4.73 -12.17 -8.76
C GLY A 388 -6.03 -11.97 -7.98
N SER A 389 -6.37 -12.89 -7.09
CA SER A 389 -7.67 -12.96 -6.39
C SER A 389 -8.88 -12.90 -7.33
N ILE A 390 -8.76 -13.53 -8.51
CA ILE A 390 -9.78 -13.54 -9.56
C ILE A 390 -10.96 -14.41 -9.09
N GLY A 391 -11.94 -13.76 -8.48
CA GLY A 391 -13.10 -14.39 -7.85
C GLY A 391 -14.06 -13.34 -7.32
N VAL A 392 -15.29 -13.77 -7.04
CA VAL A 392 -16.41 -12.85 -6.73
C VAL A 392 -17.16 -13.36 -5.50
N TRP A 393 -17.62 -12.45 -4.66
CA TRP A 393 -18.51 -12.79 -3.57
C TRP A 393 -19.57 -11.70 -3.35
N GLY A 394 -20.66 -12.09 -2.68
CA GLY A 394 -21.71 -11.21 -2.19
C GLY A 394 -22.24 -11.72 -0.85
N VAL A 395 -22.55 -10.81 0.07
CA VAL A 395 -23.03 -11.14 1.42
C VAL A 395 -24.33 -10.37 1.67
N ILE A 396 -25.35 -11.06 2.16
CA ILE A 396 -26.60 -10.47 2.59
C ILE A 396 -26.97 -10.98 3.98
N PRO A 397 -26.79 -10.18 5.04
CA PRO A 397 -27.25 -10.54 6.37
C PRO A 397 -28.79 -10.43 6.45
N THR A 398 -29.40 -11.35 7.19
CA THR A 398 -30.83 -11.32 7.52
C THR A 398 -31.00 -11.40 9.03
N ILE A 399 -31.74 -10.46 9.62
CA ILE A 399 -31.88 -10.21 11.06
C ILE A 399 -33.27 -10.55 11.60
N GLY A 400 -34.16 -11.11 10.77
CA GLY A 400 -35.53 -11.42 11.18
C GLY A 400 -35.64 -12.31 12.42
N GLN A 401 -34.72 -13.26 12.61
CA GLN A 401 -34.69 -14.08 13.82
C GLN A 401 -34.20 -13.30 15.05
N SER A 402 -33.26 -12.37 14.88
CA SER A 402 -32.81 -11.44 15.92
C SER A 402 -33.98 -10.56 16.38
N LEU A 403 -34.71 -9.98 15.43
CA LEU A 403 -35.90 -9.16 15.70
C LEU A 403 -36.99 -9.97 16.41
N ALA A 404 -37.26 -11.19 15.94
CA ALA A 404 -38.25 -12.06 16.58
C ALA A 404 -37.89 -12.40 18.04
N LYS A 405 -36.60 -12.51 18.38
CA LYS A 405 -36.14 -12.67 19.77
C LYS A 405 -36.43 -11.46 20.66
N LEU A 406 -36.56 -10.28 20.06
CA LEU A 406 -36.96 -9.04 20.75
C LEU A 406 -38.48 -8.81 20.73
N GLY A 407 -39.26 -9.75 20.17
CA GLY A 407 -40.71 -9.58 20.00
C GLY A 407 -41.09 -8.66 18.84
N ILE A 408 -40.16 -8.34 17.94
CA ILE A 408 -40.39 -7.50 16.76
C ILE A 408 -40.64 -8.43 15.56
N TYR A 409 -41.75 -8.19 14.87
CA TYR A 409 -42.16 -8.96 13.70
C TYR A 409 -42.46 -8.03 12.53
N SER A 410 -42.25 -8.55 11.32
CA SER A 410 -42.59 -7.88 10.07
C SER A 410 -43.50 -8.78 9.26
N ASP A 411 -44.58 -8.22 8.74
CA ASP A 411 -45.56 -8.92 7.90
C ASP A 411 -46.05 -7.99 6.79
N GLY A 412 -46.50 -8.56 5.67
CA GLY A 412 -46.96 -7.80 4.52
C GLY A 412 -47.17 -8.68 3.29
N VAL A 413 -47.66 -8.05 2.22
CA VAL A 413 -47.95 -8.73 0.95
C VAL A 413 -47.07 -8.19 -0.17
N GLY A 414 -46.69 -9.09 -1.08
CA GLY A 414 -45.91 -8.79 -2.27
C GLY A 414 -46.72 -9.01 -3.52
N THR A 415 -46.52 -8.18 -4.55
CA THR A 415 -47.08 -8.45 -5.89
C THR A 415 -46.32 -9.56 -6.62
N THR A 416 -45.10 -9.90 -6.17
CA THR A 416 -44.23 -10.93 -6.75
C THR A 416 -43.42 -11.65 -5.67
N ASP A 417 -42.85 -12.82 -5.99
CA ASP A 417 -41.98 -13.59 -5.08
C ASP A 417 -40.65 -12.90 -4.71
N ILE A 418 -40.32 -11.80 -5.40
CA ILE A 418 -39.09 -11.02 -5.18
C ILE A 418 -39.37 -9.62 -4.63
N SER A 419 -40.63 -9.28 -4.31
CA SER A 419 -40.97 -7.96 -3.77
C SER A 419 -40.29 -7.65 -2.44
N SER A 420 -39.80 -8.68 -1.73
CA SER A 420 -39.07 -8.57 -0.48
C SER A 420 -37.57 -8.86 -0.62
N MET A 421 -37.04 -8.84 -1.84
CA MET A 421 -35.64 -9.20 -2.13
C MET A 421 -34.61 -8.40 -1.33
N MET A 422 -34.88 -7.11 -1.06
CA MET A 422 -33.99 -6.20 -0.32
C MET A 422 -34.34 -6.10 1.18
N GLN A 423 -35.31 -6.88 1.67
CA GLN A 423 -35.75 -6.83 3.06
C GLN A 423 -34.85 -7.74 3.92
N ILE A 424 -34.09 -7.15 4.84
CA ILE A 424 -33.20 -7.87 5.77
C ILE A 424 -33.93 -8.45 6.98
N ASP A 425 -35.16 -8.01 7.23
CA ASP A 425 -36.00 -8.41 8.37
C ASP A 425 -36.61 -9.81 8.24
N ARG A 426 -36.33 -10.52 7.15
CA ARG A 426 -36.89 -11.84 6.86
C ARG A 426 -35.90 -12.73 6.10
N PRO A 427 -36.15 -14.05 6.01
CA PRO A 427 -35.32 -14.92 5.20
C PRO A 427 -35.40 -14.60 3.71
N LEU A 428 -34.26 -14.57 3.02
CA LEU A 428 -34.23 -14.57 1.55
C LEU A 428 -34.99 -15.76 0.95
N SER A 429 -35.84 -15.48 -0.04
CA SER A 429 -36.58 -16.49 -0.81
C SER A 429 -35.63 -17.31 -1.71
N LYS A 430 -36.11 -18.45 -2.23
CA LYS A 430 -35.33 -19.27 -3.16
C LYS A 430 -35.00 -18.49 -4.44
N GLN A 431 -35.97 -17.72 -4.93
CA GLN A 431 -35.87 -16.86 -6.11
C GLN A 431 -34.80 -15.78 -5.91
N THR A 432 -34.85 -15.07 -4.78
CA THR A 432 -33.84 -14.07 -4.42
C THR A 432 -32.43 -14.68 -4.38
N LYS A 433 -32.27 -15.84 -3.73
CA LYS A 433 -30.97 -16.53 -3.68
C LYS A 433 -30.45 -16.90 -5.07
N ALA A 434 -31.33 -17.40 -5.94
CA ALA A 434 -30.95 -17.75 -7.32
C ALA A 434 -30.52 -16.51 -8.12
N ILE A 435 -31.19 -15.37 -7.94
CA ILE A 435 -30.82 -14.10 -8.59
C ILE A 435 -29.42 -13.64 -8.16
N PHE A 436 -29.15 -13.63 -6.85
CA PHE A 436 -27.83 -13.22 -6.35
C PHE A 436 -26.72 -14.17 -6.79
N GLN A 437 -26.94 -15.49 -6.72
CA GLN A 437 -25.95 -16.46 -7.20
C GLN A 437 -25.69 -16.30 -8.70
N ALA A 438 -26.74 -16.16 -9.52
CA ALA A 438 -26.59 -15.92 -10.96
C ALA A 438 -25.82 -14.62 -11.26
N GLY A 439 -25.99 -13.59 -10.43
CA GLY A 439 -25.20 -12.36 -10.51
C GLY A 439 -23.71 -12.60 -10.25
N VAL A 440 -23.39 -13.32 -9.17
CA VAL A 440 -22.01 -13.71 -8.82
C VAL A 440 -21.37 -14.55 -9.93
N ASP A 441 -22.08 -15.56 -10.44
CA ASP A 441 -21.59 -16.45 -11.49
C ASP A 441 -21.35 -15.71 -12.81
N ASN A 442 -22.22 -14.74 -13.14
CA ASN A 442 -22.06 -13.89 -14.31
C ASN A 442 -20.82 -13.00 -14.20
N ILE A 443 -20.62 -12.29 -13.08
CA ILE A 443 -19.43 -11.46 -12.88
C ILE A 443 -18.18 -12.32 -12.90
N TYR A 444 -18.21 -13.52 -12.31
CA TYR A 444 -17.06 -14.42 -12.34
C TYR A 444 -16.69 -14.86 -13.76
N THR A 445 -17.68 -15.25 -14.56
CA THR A 445 -17.48 -15.59 -15.97
C THR A 445 -16.88 -14.40 -16.74
N ARG A 446 -17.44 -13.20 -16.57
CA ARG A 446 -16.89 -11.98 -17.17
C ARG A 446 -15.46 -11.72 -16.74
N PHE A 447 -15.12 -11.93 -15.47
CA PHE A 447 -13.76 -11.73 -14.97
C PHE A 447 -12.78 -12.66 -15.67
N ILE A 448 -13.11 -13.95 -15.74
CA ILE A 448 -12.28 -14.94 -16.42
C ILE A 448 -12.07 -14.58 -17.90
N ASP A 449 -13.13 -14.18 -18.60
CA ASP A 449 -13.04 -13.79 -20.01
C ASP A 449 -12.21 -12.52 -20.24
N LEU A 450 -12.33 -11.54 -19.33
CA LEU A 450 -11.54 -10.31 -19.37
C LEU A 450 -10.05 -10.60 -19.22
N VAL A 451 -9.69 -11.43 -18.24
CA VAL A 451 -8.29 -11.82 -18.01
C VAL A 451 -7.77 -12.66 -19.17
N ALA A 452 -8.56 -13.62 -19.66
CA ALA A 452 -8.20 -14.44 -20.81
C ALA A 452 -7.90 -13.57 -22.05
N LYS A 453 -8.78 -12.61 -22.34
CA LYS A 453 -8.57 -11.67 -23.45
C LYS A 453 -7.37 -10.76 -23.24
N GLY A 454 -7.22 -10.23 -22.03
CA GLY A 454 -6.16 -9.27 -21.72
C GLY A 454 -4.76 -9.88 -21.70
N ARG A 455 -4.64 -11.17 -21.33
CA ARG A 455 -3.36 -11.89 -21.17
C ARG A 455 -3.12 -12.96 -22.25
N ASP A 456 -3.78 -12.84 -23.40
CA ASP A 456 -3.70 -13.79 -24.53
C ASP A 456 -3.79 -15.27 -24.10
N SER A 457 -4.81 -15.58 -23.29
CA SER A 457 -5.07 -16.88 -22.70
C SER A 457 -6.49 -17.36 -23.02
N THR A 458 -6.87 -18.51 -22.46
CA THR A 458 -8.21 -19.09 -22.60
C THR A 458 -8.92 -19.07 -21.26
N SER A 459 -10.25 -18.91 -21.27
CA SER A 459 -11.08 -18.92 -20.05
C SER A 459 -10.82 -20.15 -19.17
N ASP A 460 -10.61 -21.33 -19.76
CA ASP A 460 -10.30 -22.57 -19.02
C ASP A 460 -8.96 -22.49 -18.27
N LYS A 461 -7.88 -22.07 -18.95
CA LYS A 461 -6.57 -21.87 -18.31
C LYS A 461 -6.62 -20.83 -17.20
N VAL A 462 -7.29 -19.71 -17.44
CA VAL A 462 -7.46 -18.66 -16.42
C VAL A 462 -8.26 -19.20 -15.24
N HIS A 463 -9.30 -20.00 -15.48
CA HIS A 463 -10.09 -20.62 -14.42
C HIS A 463 -9.25 -21.49 -13.48
N GLU A 464 -8.27 -22.23 -13.99
CA GLU A 464 -7.36 -23.09 -13.21
C GLU A 464 -6.48 -22.29 -12.23
N ILE A 465 -6.00 -21.12 -12.64
CA ILE A 465 -5.15 -20.23 -11.83
C ILE A 465 -5.96 -19.15 -11.07
N ALA A 466 -7.27 -19.08 -11.29
CA ALA A 466 -8.18 -18.15 -10.65
C ALA A 466 -8.77 -18.73 -9.35
N GLN A 467 -10.08 -19.00 -9.33
CA GLN A 467 -10.81 -19.47 -8.16
C GLN A 467 -10.69 -18.59 -6.90
N GLY A 468 -10.36 -17.31 -7.05
CA GLY A 468 -10.14 -16.36 -5.96
C GLY A 468 -8.77 -16.45 -5.30
N ARG A 469 -7.82 -17.22 -5.87
CA ARG A 469 -6.47 -17.42 -5.35
C ARG A 469 -5.62 -16.16 -5.51
N VAL A 470 -4.80 -15.84 -4.51
CA VAL A 470 -3.79 -14.78 -4.59
C VAL A 470 -2.44 -15.34 -4.98
N TRP A 471 -1.62 -14.50 -5.60
CA TRP A 471 -0.28 -14.87 -6.09
C TRP A 471 0.71 -13.76 -5.73
N THR A 472 1.96 -14.11 -5.43
CA THR A 472 3.05 -13.13 -5.44
C THR A 472 3.32 -12.65 -6.87
N GLY A 473 4.03 -11.54 -7.05
CA GLY A 473 4.43 -11.05 -8.37
C GLY A 473 5.22 -12.10 -9.16
N ASN A 474 6.16 -12.78 -8.50
CA ASN A 474 6.89 -13.91 -9.08
C ASN A 474 5.96 -15.02 -9.60
N GLN A 475 5.01 -15.45 -8.77
CA GLN A 475 4.04 -16.48 -9.15
C GLN A 475 3.08 -15.99 -10.24
N ALA A 476 2.70 -14.71 -10.20
CA ALA A 476 1.84 -14.10 -11.20
C ALA A 476 2.51 -14.05 -12.57
N LEU A 477 3.81 -13.74 -12.63
CA LEU A 477 4.60 -13.79 -13.87
C LEU A 477 4.63 -15.22 -14.42
N ALA A 478 4.96 -16.20 -13.57
CA ALA A 478 5.01 -17.61 -13.97
C ALA A 478 3.66 -18.14 -14.49
N ASN A 479 2.55 -17.58 -14.00
CA ASN A 479 1.19 -17.92 -14.42
C ASN A 479 0.67 -17.07 -15.58
N GLY A 480 1.45 -16.12 -16.12
CA GLY A 480 1.04 -15.23 -17.20
C GLY A 480 -0.03 -14.20 -16.81
N LEU A 481 -0.13 -13.85 -15.51
CA LEU A 481 -1.03 -12.83 -15.01
C LEU A 481 -0.44 -11.42 -15.10
N ILE A 482 0.89 -11.30 -15.19
CA ILE A 482 1.61 -10.05 -15.43
C ILE A 482 2.63 -10.29 -16.54
N ASP A 483 3.16 -9.21 -17.11
CA ASP A 483 4.09 -9.29 -18.23
C ASP A 483 5.55 -9.32 -17.75
N GLU A 484 5.89 -8.48 -16.76
CA GLU A 484 7.27 -8.33 -16.27
C GLU A 484 7.30 -8.01 -14.76
N LEU A 485 8.44 -8.27 -14.13
CA LEU A 485 8.74 -7.76 -12.80
C LEU A 485 9.35 -6.37 -12.94
N GLY A 486 8.93 -5.43 -12.11
CA GLY A 486 9.48 -4.08 -12.10
C GLY A 486 8.74 -3.12 -11.17
N ASP A 487 9.41 -2.02 -10.85
CA ASP A 487 8.92 -0.96 -9.99
C ASP A 487 8.15 0.14 -10.76
N LEU A 488 7.86 1.28 -10.13
CA LEU A 488 7.18 2.39 -10.79
C LEU A 488 8.04 3.02 -11.90
N LYS A 489 9.36 3.06 -11.72
CA LYS A 489 10.29 3.63 -12.69
C LYS A 489 10.33 2.76 -13.94
N ASP A 490 10.42 1.44 -13.79
CA ASP A 490 10.39 0.51 -14.92
C ASP A 490 9.09 0.65 -15.72
N ALA A 491 7.95 0.82 -15.04
CA ALA A 491 6.66 1.05 -15.71
C ALA A 491 6.60 2.37 -16.49
N ILE A 492 7.27 3.43 -16.00
CA ILE A 492 7.39 4.71 -16.70
C ILE A 492 8.29 4.56 -17.93
N GLU A 493 9.40 3.82 -17.83
CA GLU A 493 10.28 3.53 -18.97
C GLU A 493 9.54 2.72 -20.05
N VAL A 494 8.82 1.66 -19.67
CA VAL A 494 7.97 0.89 -20.61
C VAL A 494 6.89 1.77 -21.24
N ALA A 495 6.29 2.71 -20.49
CA ALA A 495 5.32 3.64 -21.04
C ALA A 495 5.94 4.61 -22.07
N ALA A 496 7.17 5.07 -21.83
CA ALA A 496 7.94 5.89 -22.76
C ALA A 496 8.25 5.12 -24.06
N GLU A 497 8.70 3.88 -23.93
CA GLU A 497 9.00 3.00 -25.06
C GLU A 497 7.76 2.74 -25.93
N LEU A 498 6.61 2.44 -25.32
CA LEU A 498 5.36 2.22 -26.05
C LEU A 498 4.85 3.48 -26.76
N ALA A 499 5.23 4.66 -26.28
CA ALA A 499 4.87 5.95 -26.86
C ALA A 499 5.96 6.54 -27.77
N ASP A 500 7.07 5.84 -27.99
CA ASP A 500 8.21 6.27 -28.81
C ASP A 500 8.79 7.62 -28.34
N LEU A 501 9.03 7.76 -27.02
CA LEU A 501 9.52 8.98 -26.38
C LEU A 501 10.95 8.84 -25.87
N ASP A 502 11.84 9.72 -26.35
CA ASP A 502 13.21 9.87 -25.84
C ASP A 502 13.31 10.94 -24.72
N ASP A 503 12.42 11.93 -24.73
CA ASP A 503 12.34 13.02 -23.73
C ASP A 503 10.86 13.26 -23.36
N TYR A 504 10.59 13.31 -22.07
CA TYR A 504 9.23 13.43 -21.54
C TYR A 504 9.19 14.02 -20.12
N GLN A 505 8.05 14.60 -19.78
CA GLN A 505 7.72 14.99 -18.41
C GLN A 505 6.83 13.96 -17.73
N ILE A 506 7.18 13.59 -16.51
CA ILE A 506 6.29 12.81 -15.65
C ILE A 506 5.27 13.77 -15.04
N ASN A 507 3.98 13.47 -15.22
CA ASN A 507 2.91 14.30 -14.68
C ASN A 507 1.95 13.49 -13.81
N TYR A 508 2.00 13.70 -12.50
CA TYR A 508 1.12 13.03 -11.56
C TYR A 508 -0.28 13.65 -11.59
N ARG A 509 -1.25 12.88 -12.10
CA ARG A 509 -2.66 13.30 -12.17
C ARG A 509 -3.39 12.86 -10.91
N ARG A 510 -4.04 13.82 -10.28
CA ARG A 510 -4.88 13.64 -9.08
C ARG A 510 -6.17 14.42 -9.24
N LYS A 511 -7.18 14.06 -8.46
CA LYS A 511 -8.40 14.85 -8.35
C LYS A 511 -8.04 16.27 -7.93
N GLN A 512 -8.41 17.27 -8.73
CA GLN A 512 -8.17 18.66 -8.38
C GLN A 512 -9.02 19.02 -7.15
N MET A 513 -8.40 19.68 -6.17
CA MET A 513 -9.14 20.27 -5.06
C MET A 513 -10.04 21.37 -5.60
N SER A 514 -11.26 21.46 -5.09
CA SER A 514 -12.12 22.60 -5.38
C SER A 514 -11.45 23.90 -4.87
N PRO A 515 -11.76 25.06 -5.45
CA PRO A 515 -11.18 26.34 -5.01
C PRO A 515 -11.41 26.64 -3.52
N VAL A 516 -12.52 26.14 -2.95
CA VAL A 516 -12.84 26.26 -1.53
C VAL A 516 -11.92 25.38 -0.69
N GLU A 517 -11.71 24.12 -1.08
CA GLU A 517 -10.80 23.20 -0.39
C GLU A 517 -9.34 23.69 -0.47
N ALA A 518 -8.92 24.24 -1.61
CA ALA A 518 -7.59 24.80 -1.80
C ALA A 518 -7.35 26.00 -0.85
N LEU A 519 -8.30 26.94 -0.79
CA LEU A 519 -8.24 28.10 0.10
C LEU A 519 -8.17 27.69 1.59
N LEU A 520 -8.98 26.72 2.00
CA LEU A 520 -8.98 26.24 3.39
C LEU A 520 -7.67 25.55 3.79
N THR A 521 -7.07 24.82 2.85
CA THR A 521 -5.77 24.18 3.05
C THR A 521 -4.66 25.22 3.22
N GLU A 522 -4.69 26.30 2.43
CA GLU A 522 -3.74 27.41 2.51
C GLU A 522 -3.88 28.22 3.82
N ILE A 523 -5.12 28.46 4.27
CA ILE A 523 -5.41 29.13 5.55
C ILE A 523 -4.89 28.30 6.74
N ASN A 524 -4.99 26.98 6.68
CA ASN A 524 -4.50 26.08 7.73
C ASN A 524 -2.97 26.20 7.91
N GLY A 525 -2.18 26.23 6.82
CA GLY A 525 -0.72 26.38 6.88
C GLY A 525 -0.26 27.59 7.71
N ASN A 526 -0.99 28.70 7.60
CA ASN A 526 -0.70 29.95 8.33
C ASN A 526 -1.14 29.95 9.81
N ILE A 527 -2.22 29.24 10.14
CA ILE A 527 -2.79 29.23 11.50
C ILE A 527 -2.02 28.27 12.41
N THR A 528 -1.69 27.05 11.96
CA THR A 528 -0.90 26.10 12.78
C THR A 528 0.48 26.64 13.14
N ALA A 529 1.18 27.30 12.22
CA ALA A 529 2.49 27.91 12.47
C ALA A 529 2.43 29.07 13.48
N SER A 530 1.31 29.82 13.50
CA SER A 530 1.09 30.95 14.41
C SER A 530 0.68 30.51 15.81
N LEU A 531 -0.12 29.45 15.93
CA LEU A 531 -0.57 28.91 17.22
C LEU A 531 0.55 28.16 17.96
N HIS A 532 1.47 27.51 17.24
CA HIS A 532 2.64 26.84 17.84
C HIS A 532 3.63 27.85 18.46
N ARG A 533 3.79 29.04 17.87
CA ARG A 533 4.62 30.13 18.41
C ARG A 533 4.06 30.75 19.69
N LEU A 534 2.78 30.55 19.98
CA LEU A 534 2.09 31.13 21.14
C LEU A 534 1.92 30.15 22.31
N GLY A 535 2.40 28.90 22.20
CA GLY A 535 2.38 27.93 23.30
C GLY A 535 0.98 27.43 23.70
N LEU A 536 -0.03 27.59 22.84
CA LEU A 536 -1.43 27.26 23.13
C LEU A 536 -1.88 25.88 22.61
N GLY A 537 -0.94 25.06 22.10
CA GLY A 537 -1.23 23.76 21.52
C GLY A 537 -1.08 22.60 22.50
N SER A 538 -1.93 22.50 23.54
CA SER A 538 -2.25 21.21 24.18
C SER A 538 -3.29 21.36 25.28
N THR A 539 -4.39 20.61 25.21
CA THR A 539 -4.95 19.85 26.36
C THR A 539 -6.08 18.93 25.87
N PHE A 540 -6.15 17.74 26.47
CA PHE A 540 -7.04 16.59 26.21
C PHE A 540 -6.52 15.52 25.24
N LYS A 541 -5.80 14.54 25.80
CA LYS A 541 -5.82 13.14 25.32
C LYS A 541 -6.11 12.22 26.51
N ALA A 542 -7.36 11.77 26.62
CA ALA A 542 -7.70 10.55 27.36
C ALA A 542 -8.08 9.50 26.30
N GLY A 543 -7.07 8.88 25.70
CA GLY A 543 -7.23 7.88 24.65
C GLY A 543 -7.00 6.47 25.17
N ILE A 544 -7.78 5.52 24.66
CA ILE A 544 -7.50 4.08 24.75
C ILE A 544 -6.10 3.83 24.18
N PRO A 545 -5.21 3.04 24.84
CA PRO A 545 -3.87 2.73 24.33
C PRO A 545 -3.87 2.32 22.85
N GLN A 546 -2.92 2.82 22.05
CA GLN A 546 -2.84 2.53 20.61
C GLN A 546 -2.80 1.03 20.28
N SER A 547 -2.18 0.22 21.14
CA SER A 547 -2.18 -1.25 21.00
C SER A 547 -3.59 -1.84 21.04
N ILE A 548 -4.48 -1.29 21.87
CA ILE A 548 -5.88 -1.71 21.98
C ILE A 548 -6.69 -1.20 20.78
N GLN A 549 -6.41 0.01 20.28
CA GLN A 549 -7.06 0.53 19.08
C GLN A 549 -6.68 -0.29 17.82
N HIS A 550 -5.39 -0.60 17.66
CA HIS A 550 -4.90 -1.47 16.58
C HIS A 550 -5.52 -2.87 16.68
N TYR A 551 -5.55 -3.45 17.88
CA TYR A 551 -6.18 -4.74 18.12
C TYR A 551 -7.69 -4.71 17.86
N ALA A 552 -8.40 -3.64 18.23
CA ALA A 552 -9.81 -3.47 17.93
C ALA A 552 -10.06 -3.32 16.42
N LYS A 553 -9.25 -2.54 15.69
CA LYS A 553 -9.35 -2.40 14.23
C LYS A 553 -9.13 -3.75 13.54
N LYS A 554 -8.13 -4.53 13.96
CA LYS A 554 -7.89 -5.89 13.44
C LYS A 554 -9.00 -6.88 13.81
N MET A 555 -9.52 -6.80 15.04
CA MET A 555 -10.58 -7.67 15.52
C MET A 555 -11.91 -7.39 14.84
N PHE A 556 -12.27 -6.12 14.60
CA PHE A 556 -13.56 -5.75 14.00
C PHE A 556 -13.47 -5.44 12.51
N GLY A 557 -12.28 -5.47 11.91
CA GLY A 557 -12.02 -5.15 10.50
C GLY A 557 -12.99 -5.82 9.53
N PRO A 558 -13.18 -7.16 9.58
CA PRO A 558 -14.11 -7.84 8.68
C PRO A 558 -15.59 -7.42 8.83
N LEU A 559 -15.97 -6.87 9.99
CA LEU A 559 -17.32 -6.33 10.23
C LEU A 559 -17.44 -4.89 9.74
N MET A 560 -16.40 -4.07 9.95
CA MET A 560 -16.35 -2.68 9.46
C MET A 560 -16.25 -2.59 7.94
N MET A 561 -15.60 -3.58 7.31
CA MET A 561 -15.53 -3.69 5.86
C MET A 561 -16.93 -3.69 5.22
N ILE A 562 -17.90 -4.40 5.79
CA ILE A 562 -19.27 -4.48 5.24
C ILE A 562 -19.98 -3.12 5.27
N ASP A 563 -19.72 -2.29 6.29
CA ASP A 563 -20.37 -0.98 6.47
C ASP A 563 -19.90 0.03 5.42
N ASN A 564 -18.67 -0.13 4.94
CA ASN A 564 -18.04 0.76 3.97
C ASN A 564 -18.19 0.28 2.52
N LEU A 565 -18.96 -0.77 2.21
CA LEU A 565 -19.10 -1.30 0.85
C LEU A 565 -20.42 -0.85 0.19
N ASN A 566 -20.38 -0.32 -1.03
CA ASN A 566 -21.53 0.35 -1.66
C ASN A 566 -21.89 -0.10 -3.10
N ASP A 567 -21.49 -1.30 -3.53
CA ASP A 567 -21.84 -1.80 -4.88
C ASP A 567 -23.38 -1.88 -5.04
N PRO A 568 -23.95 -1.28 -6.10
CA PRO A 568 -25.41 -1.17 -6.27
C PRO A 568 -26.10 -2.52 -6.41
N ARG A 569 -25.35 -3.58 -6.72
CA ARG A 569 -25.82 -4.97 -6.84
C ARG A 569 -25.35 -5.83 -5.67
N GLY A 570 -24.58 -5.29 -4.73
CA GLY A 570 -23.97 -6.01 -3.61
C GLY A 570 -22.93 -7.05 -4.03
N LEU A 571 -22.27 -6.84 -5.17
CA LEU A 571 -21.27 -7.75 -5.72
C LEU A 571 -19.86 -7.18 -5.57
N TYR A 572 -18.98 -7.94 -4.92
CA TYR A 572 -17.65 -7.45 -4.55
C TYR A 572 -16.52 -8.33 -5.07
N LEU A 573 -15.48 -7.65 -5.52
CA LEU A 573 -14.19 -8.15 -5.96
C LEU A 573 -13.12 -7.66 -4.97
N TYR A 574 -13.01 -8.26 -3.78
CA TYR A 574 -12.10 -7.80 -2.73
C TYR A 574 -11.20 -8.89 -2.13
N CYS A 575 -9.94 -8.57 -1.84
CA CYS A 575 -8.97 -9.30 -1.01
C CYS A 575 -8.76 -8.54 0.31
N ASP A 576 -9.18 -9.12 1.44
CA ASP A 576 -9.10 -8.49 2.77
C ASP A 576 -7.75 -8.73 3.46
N ASP A 577 -7.27 -9.98 3.46
CA ASP A 577 -5.99 -10.39 4.06
C ASP A 577 -4.98 -10.80 2.98
N CYS A 578 -4.63 -9.88 2.10
CA CYS A 578 -3.38 -9.99 1.37
C CYS A 578 -2.28 -9.70 2.42
N PRO A 579 -1.42 -10.65 2.86
CA PRO A 579 -0.46 -10.43 3.94
C PRO A 579 0.52 -9.31 3.56
N LEU A 580 0.29 -8.11 4.09
CA LEU A 580 1.14 -6.94 3.91
C LEU A 580 2.26 -6.90 4.95
#